data_AF-A0A7W8A5A0-F1
#
_entry.id   AF-A0A7W8A5A0-F1
#
_cell.length_a   1.000
_cell.length_b   1.000
_cell.length_c   1.000
_cell.angle_alpha   90.00
_cell.angle_beta   90.00
_cell.angle_gamma   90.00
#
_symmetry.space_group_name_H-M   'P 1'
#
loop_
_entity.id
_entity.type
_entity.pdbx_description
1 polymer ?
#
loop_
_entity_poly.entity_id
_entity_poly.type
_entity_poly.pdbx_seq_one_letter_code
_entity_poly.pdbx_strand_id
1 'polypeptide(L)'
;MEARLNFLGIPLAHKVRQHMVAAQIEVAKAGVPRATQELVKIRVSQINGCGFCVDMHTKEAAHAGESPTRLNLVAAWREAALFTDAERAALDLAEQGTRLADTPGAVTDEAWQNAAEHYDETQLTALVR
;
A
#
# COMPACT_ATOMS: atom_id res chain seq x y z
N MET A 1 19.51 3.51 10.30
CA MET A 1 18.63 2.67 11.14
C MET A 1 19.41 1.40 11.42
N GLU A 2 19.82 1.16 12.67
CA GLU A 2 20.51 -0.10 13.00
C GLU A 2 19.47 -1.20 13.24
N ALA A 3 19.60 -2.31 12.52
CA ALA A 3 18.68 -3.43 12.64
C ALA A 3 18.96 -4.20 13.94
N ARG A 4 17.92 -4.44 14.75
CA ARG A 4 18.02 -5.24 15.99
C ARG A 4 18.37 -6.71 15.73
N LEU A 5 18.13 -7.19 14.51
CA LEU A 5 18.44 -8.53 14.02
C LEU A 5 18.95 -8.42 12.59
N ASN A 6 20.03 -9.14 12.24
CA ASN A 6 20.47 -9.26 10.85
C ASN A 6 19.53 -10.21 10.07
N PHE A 7 18.29 -9.77 9.86
CA PHE A 7 17.25 -10.54 9.20
C PHE A 7 17.67 -10.98 7.78
N LEU A 8 18.44 -10.15 7.07
CA LEU A 8 18.86 -10.46 5.71
C LEU A 8 19.90 -11.57 5.62
N GLY A 9 20.68 -11.79 6.68
CA GLY A 9 21.71 -12.84 6.76
C GLY A 9 21.23 -14.21 7.26
N ILE A 10 19.96 -14.34 7.67
CA ILE A 10 19.44 -15.59 8.26
C ILE A 10 18.79 -16.46 7.16
N PRO A 11 19.21 -17.74 6.97
CA PRO A 11 18.65 -18.60 5.93
C PRO A 11 17.12 -18.81 6.02
N LEU A 12 16.57 -18.88 7.23
CA LEU A 12 15.12 -18.95 7.46
C LEU A 12 14.41 -17.71 6.92
N ALA A 13 14.92 -16.52 7.28
CA ALA A 13 14.35 -15.24 6.85
C ALA A 13 14.43 -15.07 5.33
N HIS A 14 15.48 -15.59 4.68
CA HIS A 14 15.57 -15.62 3.23
C HIS A 14 14.42 -16.41 2.60
N LYS A 15 14.16 -17.64 3.07
CA LYS A 15 13.05 -18.47 2.57
C LYS A 15 11.68 -17.82 2.81
N VAL A 16 11.45 -17.28 4.00
CA VAL A 16 10.20 -16.55 4.32
C VAL A 16 9.99 -15.39 3.34
N ARG A 17 11.04 -14.60 3.10
CA ARG A 17 10.98 -13.47 2.15
C ARG A 17 10.70 -13.91 0.73
N GLN A 18 11.25 -15.04 0.27
CA GLN A 18 10.95 -15.58 -1.07
C GLN A 18 9.46 -15.86 -1.25
N HIS A 19 8.79 -16.42 -0.24
CA HIS A 19 7.35 -16.65 -0.30
C HIS A 19 6.55 -15.35 -0.30
N MET A 20 6.96 -14.36 0.50
CA MET A 20 6.33 -13.03 0.47
C MET A 20 6.50 -12.36 -0.90
N VAL A 21 7.68 -12.45 -1.51
CA VAL A 21 7.94 -11.91 -2.85
C VAL A 21 7.13 -12.64 -3.91
N ALA A 22 6.99 -13.96 -3.83
CA ALA A 22 6.16 -14.73 -4.76
C ALA A 22 4.70 -14.28 -4.69
N ALA A 23 4.14 -14.10 -3.49
CA ALA A 23 2.81 -13.53 -3.32
C ALA A 23 2.74 -12.09 -3.88
N GLN A 24 3.76 -11.27 -3.64
CA GLN A 24 3.84 -9.90 -4.17
C GLN A 24 3.78 -9.87 -5.69
N ILE A 25 4.53 -10.75 -6.37
CA ILE A 25 4.57 -10.89 -7.82
C ILE A 25 3.20 -11.25 -8.38
N GLU A 26 2.47 -12.18 -7.76
CA GLU A 26 1.19 -12.61 -8.31
C GLU A 26 0.18 -11.47 -8.35
N VAL A 27 -0.01 -10.72 -7.25
CA VAL A 27 -0.98 -9.62 -7.35
C VAL A 27 -0.44 -8.38 -8.06
N ALA A 28 0.87 -8.22 -8.24
CA ALA A 28 1.36 -7.19 -9.16
C ALA A 28 0.77 -7.37 -10.59
N LYS A 29 0.31 -8.58 -10.94
CA LYS A 29 -0.36 -8.90 -12.20
C LYS A 29 -1.88 -8.64 -12.20
N ALA A 30 -2.47 -8.28 -11.06
CA ALA A 30 -3.91 -8.09 -10.91
C ALA A 30 -4.47 -6.85 -11.63
N GLY A 31 -3.63 -6.08 -12.34
CA GLY A 31 -4.08 -4.95 -13.15
C GLY A 31 -4.34 -3.65 -12.39
N VAL A 32 -4.04 -3.57 -11.09
CA VAL A 32 -4.02 -2.29 -10.36
C VAL A 32 -2.83 -1.45 -10.85
N PRO A 33 -3.01 -0.16 -11.20
CA PRO A 33 -1.90 0.69 -11.63
C PRO A 33 -0.75 0.68 -10.61
N ARG A 34 0.49 0.58 -11.09
CA ARG A 34 1.68 0.50 -10.21
C ARG A 34 1.81 1.73 -9.31
N ALA A 35 1.49 2.92 -9.82
CA ALA A 35 1.47 4.16 -9.03
C ALA A 35 0.52 4.04 -7.84
N THR A 36 -0.73 3.60 -8.06
CA THR A 36 -1.71 3.36 -6.98
C THR A 36 -1.20 2.34 -5.96
N GLN A 37 -0.63 1.22 -6.42
CA GLN A 37 -0.07 0.21 -5.51
C GLN A 37 1.01 0.80 -4.60
N GLU A 38 1.94 1.59 -5.14
CA GLU A 38 3.00 2.19 -4.33
C GLU A 38 2.45 3.28 -3.39
N LEU A 39 1.50 4.10 -3.82
CA LEU A 39 0.84 5.08 -2.93
C LEU A 39 0.16 4.41 -1.74
N VAL A 40 -0.57 3.32 -1.98
CA VAL A 40 -1.20 2.51 -0.93
C VAL A 40 -0.13 1.96 0.02
N LYS A 41 0.92 1.31 -0.50
CA LYS A 41 2.00 0.74 0.33
C LYS A 41 2.72 1.81 1.15
N ILE A 42 3.00 2.98 0.58
CA ILE A 42 3.58 4.11 1.31
C ILE A 42 2.64 4.54 2.43
N ARG A 43 1.34 4.70 2.15
CA ARG A 43 0.39 5.19 3.13
C ARG A 43 0.19 4.21 4.29
N VAL A 44 0.02 2.94 4.00
CA VAL A 44 -0.06 1.87 5.01
C VAL A 44 1.22 1.82 5.84
N SER A 45 2.39 1.97 5.20
CA SER A 45 3.68 2.00 5.90
C SER A 45 3.82 3.19 6.85
N GLN A 46 3.30 4.36 6.46
CA GLN A 46 3.27 5.56 7.31
C GLN A 46 2.38 5.35 8.53
N ILE A 47 1.20 4.76 8.35
CA ILE A 47 0.27 4.47 9.45
C ILE A 47 0.88 3.46 10.43
N ASN A 48 1.53 2.42 9.90
CA ASN A 48 2.18 1.39 10.71
C ASN A 48 3.53 1.83 11.31
N GLY A 49 4.05 3.01 10.97
CA GLY A 49 5.34 3.49 11.43
C GLY A 49 6.54 2.69 10.91
N CYS A 50 6.42 1.97 9.79
CA CYS A 50 7.50 1.19 9.21
C CYS A 50 8.45 2.08 8.38
N GLY A 51 9.45 2.69 9.02
CA GLY A 51 10.42 3.55 8.33
C GLY A 51 11.19 2.87 7.18
N PHE A 52 11.48 1.57 7.29
CA PHE A 52 12.07 0.78 6.21
C PHE A 52 11.15 0.69 4.99
N CYS A 53 9.87 0.41 5.22
CA CYS A 53 8.88 0.24 4.17
C CYS A 53 8.59 1.57 3.47
N VAL A 54 8.52 2.68 4.23
CA VAL A 54 8.38 4.03 3.65
C VAL A 54 9.56 4.34 2.73
N ASP A 55 10.80 4.16 3.19
CA ASP A 55 12.00 4.40 2.36
C ASP A 55 12.00 3.55 1.08
N MET A 56 11.70 2.26 1.20
CA MET A 56 11.67 1.32 0.08
C MET A 56 10.61 1.71 -0.96
N HIS A 57 9.36 1.86 -0.56
CA HIS A 57 8.26 2.14 -1.48
C HIS A 57 8.32 3.55 -2.06
N THR A 58 8.79 4.55 -1.31
CA THR A 58 9.03 5.89 -1.87
C THR A 58 10.10 5.86 -2.95
N LYS A 59 11.18 5.10 -2.78
CA LYS A 59 12.22 4.93 -3.83
C LYS A 59 11.69 4.18 -5.05
N GLU A 60 10.91 3.11 -4.85
CA GLU A 60 10.29 2.36 -5.93
C GLU A 60 9.31 3.23 -6.74
N ALA A 61 8.48 4.02 -6.07
CA ALA A 61 7.55 4.95 -6.70
C ALA A 61 8.27 6.05 -7.48
N ALA A 62 9.30 6.66 -6.88
CA ALA A 62 10.12 7.68 -7.54
C ALA A 62 10.83 7.10 -8.78
N HIS A 63 11.37 5.89 -8.70
CA HIS A 63 11.98 5.20 -9.84
C HIS A 63 10.96 4.90 -10.95
N ALA A 64 9.71 4.62 -10.58
CA ALA A 64 8.59 4.43 -11.51
C ALA A 64 8.01 5.74 -12.08
N GLY A 65 8.56 6.90 -11.73
CA GLY A 65 8.17 8.21 -12.28
C GLY A 65 7.09 8.95 -11.49
N GLU A 66 6.78 8.52 -10.27
CA GLU A 66 5.86 9.27 -9.40
C GLU A 66 6.46 10.62 -8.99
N SER A 67 5.61 11.64 -8.90
CA SER A 67 6.01 13.02 -8.61
C SER A 67 6.41 13.19 -7.14
N PRO A 68 7.47 13.96 -6.84
CA PRO A 68 7.83 14.31 -5.46
C PRO A 68 6.67 14.97 -4.70
N THR A 69 5.86 15.78 -5.38
CA THR A 69 4.70 16.44 -4.77
C THR A 69 3.67 15.44 -4.27
N ARG A 70 3.28 14.45 -5.08
CA ARG A 70 2.32 13.41 -4.66
C ARG A 70 2.90 12.51 -3.57
N LEU A 71 4.19 12.15 -3.65
CA LEU A 71 4.86 11.37 -2.60
C LEU A 71 4.83 12.08 -1.23
N ASN A 72 5.04 13.39 -1.21
CA ASN A 72 4.95 14.17 0.03
C ASN A 72 3.51 14.37 0.51
N LEU A 73 2.54 14.46 -0.41
CA LEU A 73 1.14 14.72 -0.08
C LEU A 73 0.30 13.47 0.18
N VAL A 74 0.80 12.26 -0.08
CA VAL A 74 0.02 11.02 0.13
C VAL A 74 -0.42 10.86 1.59
N ALA A 75 0.34 11.39 2.56
CA ALA A 75 -0.07 11.36 3.97
C ALA A 75 -1.30 12.25 4.27
N ALA A 76 -1.57 13.23 3.40
CA ALA A 76 -2.66 14.20 3.50
C ALA A 76 -3.60 14.12 2.29
N TRP A 77 -3.70 12.93 1.67
CA TRP A 77 -4.37 12.73 0.38
C TRP A 77 -5.83 13.20 0.35
N ARG A 78 -6.56 13.12 1.47
CA ARG A 78 -7.96 13.56 1.59
C ARG A 78 -8.14 15.03 1.22
N GLU A 79 -7.17 15.86 1.60
CA GLU A 79 -7.18 17.31 1.36
C GLU A 79 -6.36 17.72 0.13
N ALA A 80 -5.85 16.75 -0.65
CA ALA A 80 -5.03 17.00 -1.83
C ALA A 80 -5.80 16.68 -3.12
N ALA A 81 -5.89 17.65 -4.03
CA ALA A 81 -6.59 17.51 -5.32
C ALA A 81 -5.80 16.73 -6.39
N LEU A 82 -4.62 16.20 -6.06
CA LEU A 82 -3.71 15.56 -7.03
C LEU A 82 -3.99 14.07 -7.25
N PHE A 83 -4.87 13.46 -6.44
CA PHE A 83 -5.17 12.03 -6.48
C PHE A 83 -6.50 11.80 -7.19
N THR A 84 -6.55 10.81 -8.09
CA THR A 84 -7.78 10.45 -8.82
C THR A 84 -8.80 9.79 -7.90
N ASP A 85 -10.07 9.73 -8.32
CA ASP A 85 -11.12 9.08 -7.51
C ASP A 85 -10.80 7.61 -7.21
N ALA A 86 -10.26 6.88 -8.20
CA ALA A 86 -9.77 5.52 -8.01
C ALA A 86 -8.65 5.44 -6.96
N GLU A 87 -7.64 6.32 -7.02
CA GLU A 87 -6.57 6.37 -6.01
C GLU A 87 -7.10 6.71 -4.62
N ARG A 88 -8.04 7.65 -4.53
CA ARG A 88 -8.70 8.04 -3.28
C ARG A 88 -9.48 6.87 -2.68
N ALA A 89 -10.20 6.11 -3.49
CA ALA A 89 -10.93 4.92 -3.05
C ALA A 89 -9.98 3.81 -2.56
N ALA A 90 -8.88 3.56 -3.28
CA ALA A 90 -7.86 2.61 -2.86
C ALA A 90 -7.17 3.03 -1.55
N LEU A 91 -6.86 4.32 -1.40
CA LEU A 91 -6.27 4.86 -0.17
C LEU A 91 -7.24 4.78 1.00
N ASP A 92 -8.53 5.09 0.81
CA ASP A 92 -9.53 5.00 1.87
C ASP A 92 -9.69 3.56 2.37
N LEU A 93 -9.87 2.61 1.46
CA LEU A 93 -9.99 1.19 1.79
C LEU A 93 -8.74 0.69 2.53
N ALA A 94 -7.55 1.10 2.08
CA ALA A 94 -6.28 0.75 2.73
C ALA A 94 -6.13 1.35 4.13
N GLU A 95 -6.51 2.61 4.35
CA GLU A 95 -6.46 3.24 5.68
C GLU A 95 -7.40 2.51 6.66
N GLN A 96 -8.64 2.24 6.23
CA GLN A 96 -9.61 1.53 7.06
C GLN A 96 -9.13 0.11 7.39
N GLY A 97 -8.65 -0.64 6.39
CA GLY A 97 -8.10 -1.99 6.60
C GLY A 97 -6.88 -1.98 7.54
N THR A 98 -6.02 -0.97 7.44
CA THR A 98 -4.84 -0.84 8.31
C THR A 98 -5.22 -0.57 9.77
N ARG A 99 -6.33 0.15 10.00
CA ARG A 99 -6.83 0.54 11.32
C ARG A 99 -7.93 -0.38 11.85
N LEU A 100 -8.05 -1.59 11.30
CA LEU A 100 -9.08 -2.56 11.68
C LEU A 100 -9.06 -2.90 13.18
N ALA A 101 -7.87 -2.96 13.78
CA ALA A 101 -7.72 -3.34 15.18
C ALA A 101 -8.17 -2.26 16.18
N ASP A 102 -8.16 -0.99 15.79
CA ASP A 102 -8.44 0.14 16.68
C ASP A 102 -9.63 1.01 16.24
N THR A 103 -10.31 0.64 15.15
CA THR A 103 -11.49 1.33 14.61
C THR A 103 -12.68 0.37 14.53
N PRO A 104 -13.62 0.43 15.50
CA PRO A 104 -14.84 -0.36 15.44
C PRO A 104 -15.64 -0.04 14.17
N GLY A 105 -16.03 -1.07 13.42
CA GLY A 105 -16.74 -0.91 12.14
C GLY A 105 -15.88 -0.41 10.98
N ALA A 106 -14.55 -0.51 11.08
CA ALA A 106 -13.65 -0.27 9.95
C ALA A 106 -13.94 -1.21 8.77
N VAL A 107 -13.58 -0.76 7.58
CA VAL A 107 -13.93 -1.38 6.30
C VAL A 107 -15.44 -1.32 6.12
N THR A 108 -15.96 -0.09 6.04
CA THR A 108 -17.39 0.15 5.86
C THR A 108 -17.86 -0.35 4.49
N ASP A 109 -19.14 -0.70 4.39
CA ASP A 109 -19.78 -1.04 3.12
C ASP A 109 -19.62 0.09 2.09
N GLU A 110 -19.68 1.36 2.54
CA GLU A 110 -19.48 2.54 1.69
C GLU A 110 -18.06 2.58 1.09
N ALA A 111 -17.03 2.33 1.89
CA ALA A 111 -15.65 2.30 1.38
C ALA A 111 -15.42 1.13 0.43
N TRP A 112 -16.04 -0.02 0.72
CA TRP A 112 -16.00 -1.17 -0.17
C TRP A 112 -16.70 -0.89 -1.51
N GLN A 113 -17.92 -0.35 -1.46
CA GLN A 113 -18.70 0.00 -2.65
C GLN A 113 -17.99 1.06 -3.49
N ASN A 114 -17.46 2.11 -2.86
CA ASN A 114 -16.70 3.16 -3.55
C ASN A 114 -15.45 2.58 -4.24
N ALA A 115 -14.70 1.68 -3.60
CA ALA A 115 -13.59 1.00 -4.27
C ALA A 115 -14.05 0.12 -5.44
N ALA A 116 -15.20 -0.56 -5.31
CA ALA A 116 -15.77 -1.40 -6.35
C ALA A 116 -16.29 -0.62 -7.58
N GLU A 117 -16.50 0.69 -7.48
CA GLU A 117 -16.78 1.55 -8.64
C GLU A 117 -15.56 1.70 -9.58
N HIS A 118 -14.36 1.44 -9.06
CA HIS A 118 -13.10 1.67 -9.77
C HIS A 118 -12.27 0.40 -10.04
N TYR A 119 -12.50 -0.66 -9.26
CA TYR A 119 -11.70 -1.87 -9.28
C TYR A 119 -12.59 -3.12 -9.35
N ASP A 120 -12.23 -4.05 -10.24
CA ASP A 120 -12.88 -5.36 -10.28
C ASP A 120 -12.49 -6.25 -9.08
N GLU A 121 -13.12 -7.41 -8.93
CA GLU A 121 -12.85 -8.33 -7.81
C GLU A 121 -11.38 -8.79 -7.73
N THR A 122 -10.69 -8.91 -8.87
CA THR A 122 -9.28 -9.30 -8.92
C THR A 122 -8.40 -8.15 -8.41
N GLN A 123 -8.70 -6.92 -8.82
CA GLN A 123 -8.04 -5.70 -8.37
C GLN A 123 -8.34 -5.37 -6.91
N LEU A 124 -9.56 -5.62 -6.43
CA LEU A 124 -9.93 -5.46 -5.02
C LEU A 124 -9.21 -6.47 -4.14
N THR A 125 -9.17 -7.75 -4.54
CA THR A 125 -8.36 -8.78 -3.87
C THR A 125 -6.91 -8.34 -3.76
N ALA A 126 -6.42 -7.68 -4.80
CA ALA A 126 -5.07 -7.16 -4.84
C ALA A 126 -4.78 -6.00 -3.87
N LEU A 127 -5.79 -5.17 -3.59
CA LEU A 127 -5.68 -4.02 -2.68
C LEU A 127 -5.74 -4.41 -1.20
N VAL A 128 -6.44 -5.50 -0.86
CA VAL A 128 -6.74 -5.89 0.54
C VAL A 128 -5.85 -6.99 1.11
N ARG A 129 -4.85 -7.43 0.34
CA ARG A 129 -3.95 -8.53 0.69
C ARG A 129 -2.81 -8.14 1.64
#